data_AF-A0A6C0JNJ9-F1
#
_entry.id   AF-A0A6C0JNJ9-F1
#
_cell.length_a   1.000
_cell.length_b   1.000
_cell.length_c   1.000
_cell.angle_alpha   90.00
_cell.angle_beta   90.00
_cell.angle_gamma   90.00
#
_symmetry.space_group_name_H-M   'P 1'
#
loop_
_entity.id
_entity.type
_entity.pdbx_description
1 polymer ?
#
loop_
_entity_poly.entity_id
_entity_poly.type
_entity_poly.pdbx_seq_one_letter_code
_entity_poly.pdbx_strand_id
1 'polypeptide(L)'
;MSLVVKKDYPAGYPDDALSIIRAMSFADGKNVHIVGSMSLRSQIYAGDYDAYEIVKTHGNRDLALKDIIRKFKHIVRTVSSLPNTYIADIKSGSVEEWVIIHKPYNYTQSKFQLEKLHREKIISDELFREGTRRIKEHPSKLELLALERDFRPNVIRWSVSEIYAGSKKLIDGRRFTLYDAFQSPIITKLDVVSWVQNNRFTDFSMIYQFQNNGKDLNPGMSEIEPSLRENIFMLHHEGNYFKMAKRMFALAKYKKYNSMLEKLSPLFNGDVGRLYIVYGDIGTLESLIETHGIVSPSKIDFEIDQFKGRLSNIRLEKYISHEHEIFELIDRIVDARKLTREQMLEILKKLKTILSNLMSGYAKQYLLETRLMPTY
;
A
#
# COMPACT_ATOMS: atom_id res chain seq x y z
N MET A 1 -5.24 -5.97 -28.58
CA MET A 1 -4.75 -4.67 -28.05
C MET A 1 -3.56 -4.94 -27.14
N SER A 2 -2.53 -4.09 -27.16
CA SER A 2 -1.37 -4.28 -26.29
C SER A 2 -1.75 -4.12 -24.80
N LEU A 3 -1.35 -5.08 -23.97
CA LEU A 3 -1.67 -5.13 -22.53
C LEU A 3 -0.91 -4.10 -21.70
N VAL A 4 0.10 -3.46 -22.29
CA VAL A 4 0.95 -2.46 -21.64
C VAL A 4 0.63 -1.02 -22.06
N VAL A 5 -0.38 -0.83 -22.91
CA VAL A 5 -0.82 0.51 -23.31
C VAL A 5 -1.30 1.26 -22.08
N LYS A 6 -0.66 2.39 -21.81
CA LYS A 6 -1.01 3.25 -20.70
C LYS A 6 -2.23 4.12 -21.03
N LYS A 7 -2.96 4.51 -20.00
CA LYS A 7 -3.91 5.63 -20.09
C LYS A 7 -3.11 6.91 -20.26
N ASP A 8 -3.59 7.81 -21.10
CA ASP A 8 -2.94 9.10 -21.29
C ASP A 8 -3.17 9.94 -20.03
N TYR A 9 -2.11 10.46 -19.43
CA TYR A 9 -2.25 11.33 -18.27
C TYR A 9 -2.09 12.80 -18.72
N PRO A 10 -3.00 13.71 -18.32
CA PRO A 10 -4.12 13.50 -17.40
C PRO A 10 -5.43 13.01 -18.04
N ALA A 11 -5.58 13.10 -19.38
CA ALA A 11 -6.88 12.99 -20.07
C ALA A 11 -7.65 11.66 -19.90
N GLY A 12 -6.97 10.57 -19.54
CA GLY A 12 -7.56 9.24 -19.36
C GLY A 12 -8.03 8.94 -17.94
N TYR A 13 -8.15 9.95 -17.08
CA TYR A 13 -8.52 9.79 -15.67
C TYR A 13 -9.68 10.74 -15.27
N PRO A 14 -10.52 10.34 -14.29
CA PRO A 14 -11.60 11.19 -13.79
C PRO A 14 -11.10 12.50 -13.15
N ASP A 15 -11.84 13.59 -13.32
CA ASP A 15 -11.44 14.93 -12.85
C ASP A 15 -11.29 15.05 -11.33
N ASP A 16 -12.12 14.34 -10.56
CA ASP A 16 -12.04 14.30 -9.11
C ASP A 16 -10.81 13.52 -8.63
N ALA A 17 -10.51 12.38 -9.24
CA ALA A 17 -9.26 11.66 -8.99
C ALA A 17 -8.03 12.51 -9.35
N LEU A 18 -8.07 13.23 -10.48
CA LEU A 18 -7.03 14.18 -10.87
C LEU A 18 -6.89 15.32 -9.86
N SER A 19 -8.00 15.79 -9.27
CA SER A 19 -7.97 16.83 -8.23
C SER A 19 -7.25 16.36 -6.97
N ILE A 20 -7.44 15.10 -6.55
CA ILE A 20 -6.68 14.49 -5.44
C ILE A 20 -5.19 14.39 -5.81
N ILE A 21 -4.86 13.87 -6.99
CA ILE A 21 -3.48 13.71 -7.46
C ILE A 21 -2.75 15.07 -7.53
N ARG A 22 -3.42 16.12 -8.02
CA ARG A 22 -2.89 17.49 -8.06
C ARG A 22 -2.65 18.03 -6.66
N ALA A 23 -3.59 17.84 -5.73
CA ALA A 23 -3.43 18.25 -4.34
C ALA A 23 -2.27 17.55 -3.62
N MET A 24 -1.95 16.32 -4.02
CA MET A 24 -0.79 15.56 -3.51
C MET A 24 0.54 15.98 -4.18
N SER A 25 0.53 16.72 -5.28
CA SER A 25 1.72 16.93 -6.10
C SER A 25 2.49 18.20 -5.76
N PHE A 26 3.82 18.16 -5.88
CA PHE A 26 4.68 19.35 -5.78
C PHE A 26 4.61 20.25 -7.03
N ALA A 27 4.19 19.69 -8.16
CA ALA A 27 4.11 20.36 -9.45
C ALA A 27 2.67 20.47 -9.98
N ASP A 28 1.67 20.48 -9.08
CA ASP A 28 0.24 20.57 -9.44
C ASP A 28 -0.15 19.54 -10.51
N GLY A 29 0.34 18.32 -10.33
CA GLY A 29 0.07 17.19 -11.21
C GLY A 29 0.91 17.12 -12.48
N LYS A 30 1.70 18.15 -12.85
CA LYS A 30 2.41 18.19 -14.16
C LYS A 30 3.52 17.15 -14.32
N ASN A 31 4.20 16.80 -13.23
CA ASN A 31 5.33 15.85 -13.23
C ASN A 31 4.99 14.51 -12.55
N VAL A 32 3.70 14.22 -12.44
CA VAL A 32 3.22 12.98 -11.84
C VAL A 32 3.22 11.86 -12.86
N HIS A 33 3.78 10.72 -12.46
CA HIS A 33 3.71 9.48 -13.22
C HIS A 33 2.78 8.50 -12.51
N ILE A 34 1.61 8.26 -13.09
CA ILE A 34 0.73 7.17 -12.63
C ILE A 34 1.38 5.84 -13.01
N VAL A 35 1.53 4.98 -12.02
CA VAL A 35 2.12 3.64 -12.13
C VAL A 35 1.09 2.58 -11.70
N GLY A 36 1.53 1.35 -11.45
CA GLY A 36 0.62 0.29 -11.01
C GLY A 36 -0.43 -0.12 -12.05
N SER A 37 -1.52 -0.70 -11.55
CA SER A 37 -2.60 -1.26 -12.37
C SER A 37 -3.43 -0.18 -13.04
N MET A 38 -3.73 0.91 -12.32
CA MET A 38 -4.55 2.01 -12.81
C MET A 38 -3.95 2.75 -14.00
N SER A 39 -2.62 2.72 -14.17
CA SER A 39 -1.94 3.28 -15.33
C SER A 39 -2.26 2.56 -16.66
N LEU A 40 -2.80 1.35 -16.63
CA LEU A 40 -2.97 0.49 -17.81
C LEU A 40 -4.42 0.53 -18.31
N ARG A 41 -4.61 0.67 -19.63
CA ARG A 41 -5.93 0.57 -20.26
C ARG A 41 -6.51 -0.84 -20.18
N SER A 42 -5.64 -1.85 -20.08
CA SER A 42 -6.00 -3.26 -20.04
C SER A 42 -6.52 -3.73 -18.69
N GLN A 43 -6.34 -2.98 -17.61
CA GLN A 43 -6.72 -3.38 -16.25
C GLN A 43 -8.07 -2.77 -15.89
N ILE A 44 -9.14 -3.56 -16.07
CA ILE A 44 -10.52 -3.11 -15.87
C ILE A 44 -10.79 -2.89 -14.37
N TYR A 45 -10.21 -3.76 -13.54
CA TYR A 45 -10.49 -3.82 -12.11
C TYR A 45 -9.39 -3.18 -11.24
N ALA A 46 -8.82 -2.07 -11.71
CA ALA A 46 -7.88 -1.29 -10.92
C ALA A 46 -8.59 -0.61 -9.73
N GLY A 47 -8.09 -0.85 -8.52
CA GLY A 47 -8.69 -0.37 -7.26
C GLY A 47 -8.08 0.92 -6.73
N ASP A 48 -6.80 1.17 -7.03
CA ASP A 48 -5.95 2.17 -6.39
C ASP A 48 -5.19 3.04 -7.40
N TYR A 49 -4.85 4.27 -7.01
CA TYR A 49 -4.00 5.17 -7.78
C TYR A 49 -2.60 5.21 -7.17
N ASP A 50 -1.66 4.47 -7.78
CA ASP A 50 -0.24 4.61 -7.47
C ASP A 50 0.38 5.70 -8.34
N ALA A 51 1.05 6.65 -7.72
CA ALA A 51 1.69 7.78 -8.36
C ALA A 51 3.12 7.97 -7.86
N TYR A 52 3.95 8.51 -8.74
CA TYR A 52 5.35 8.79 -8.49
C TYR A 52 5.72 10.18 -9.02
N GLU A 53 6.42 10.97 -8.21
CA GLU A 53 6.88 12.31 -8.58
C GLU A 53 8.37 12.50 -8.25
N ILE A 54 9.14 12.94 -9.25
CA ILE A 54 10.51 13.41 -9.06
C ILE A 54 10.47 14.92 -8.82
N VAL A 55 10.75 15.32 -7.59
CA VAL A 55 10.73 16.72 -7.16
C VAL A 55 12.13 17.30 -7.31
N LYS A 56 12.34 18.03 -8.39
CA LYS A 56 13.65 18.62 -8.73
C LYS A 56 13.77 20.03 -8.17
N THR A 57 14.88 20.27 -7.47
CA THR A 57 15.29 21.57 -6.96
C THR A 57 16.70 21.92 -7.44
N HIS A 58 17.04 23.20 -7.42
CA HIS A 58 18.33 23.72 -7.85
C HIS A 58 18.85 24.74 -6.85
N GLY A 59 20.17 24.92 -6.85
CA GLY A 59 20.85 25.93 -6.02
C GLY A 59 21.30 25.38 -4.66
N ASN A 60 21.24 26.24 -3.63
CA ASN A 60 21.70 25.90 -2.29
C ASN A 60 20.81 24.80 -1.67
N ARG A 61 21.45 23.73 -1.19
CA ARG A 61 20.79 22.53 -0.65
C ARG A 61 19.85 22.86 0.52
N ASP A 62 20.27 23.70 1.45
CA ASP A 62 19.49 24.00 2.65
C ASP A 62 18.25 24.83 2.32
N LEU A 63 18.38 25.78 1.39
CA LEU A 63 17.25 26.55 0.87
C LEU A 63 16.26 25.66 0.12
N ALA A 64 16.78 24.75 -0.72
CA ALA A 64 15.96 23.77 -1.43
C ALA A 64 15.17 22.87 -0.46
N LEU A 65 15.83 22.32 0.57
CA LEU A 65 15.17 21.49 1.58
C LEU A 65 14.10 22.28 2.36
N LYS A 66 14.38 23.53 2.75
CA LYS A 66 13.38 24.39 3.40
C LYS A 66 12.16 24.63 2.51
N ASP A 67 12.37 24.84 1.21
CA ASP A 67 11.26 24.99 0.25
C ASP A 67 10.46 23.70 0.09
N ILE A 68 11.13 22.54 -0.02
CA ILE A 68 10.47 21.23 -0.08
C ILE A 68 9.61 21.01 1.16
N ILE A 69 10.14 21.26 2.37
CA ILE A 69 9.39 21.12 3.63
C ILE A 69 8.17 22.04 3.64
N ARG A 70 8.34 23.31 3.26
CA ARG A 70 7.24 24.29 3.20
C ARG A 70 6.13 23.82 2.24
N LYS A 71 6.51 23.36 1.05
CA LYS A 71 5.57 22.83 0.04
C LYS A 71 4.89 21.55 0.50
N PHE A 72 5.62 20.62 1.10
CA PHE A 72 5.04 19.39 1.63
C PHE A 72 4.00 19.67 2.73
N LYS A 73 4.31 20.58 3.67
CA LYS A 73 3.32 21.04 4.66
C LYS A 73 2.08 21.62 4.00
N HIS A 74 2.23 22.37 2.92
CA HIS A 74 1.10 22.92 2.17
C HIS A 74 0.29 21.83 1.46
N ILE A 75 0.92 20.83 0.85
CA ILE A 75 0.28 19.65 0.27
C ILE A 75 -0.58 18.94 1.32
N VAL A 76 -0.01 18.62 2.48
CA VAL A 76 -0.73 17.94 3.56
C VAL A 76 -1.92 18.78 4.05
N ARG A 77 -1.78 20.11 4.17
CA ARG A 77 -2.92 20.99 4.50
C ARG A 77 -4.01 20.97 3.44
N THR A 78 -3.61 21.04 2.17
CA THR A 78 -4.53 21.07 1.03
C THR A 78 -5.33 19.77 0.99
N VAL A 79 -4.67 18.62 1.05
CA VAL A 79 -5.31 17.31 1.09
C VAL A 79 -6.25 17.18 2.30
N SER A 80 -5.83 17.59 3.49
CA SER A 80 -6.67 17.55 4.69
C SER A 80 -7.90 18.47 4.64
N SER A 81 -7.90 19.49 3.77
CA SER A 81 -9.06 20.36 3.57
C SER A 81 -10.06 19.87 2.52
N LEU A 82 -9.72 18.81 1.78
CA LEU A 82 -10.61 18.27 0.76
C LEU A 82 -11.78 17.48 1.41
N PRO A 83 -13.00 17.63 0.90
CA PRO A 83 -14.17 16.97 1.49
C PRO A 83 -14.13 15.46 1.27
N ASN A 84 -14.31 14.68 2.35
CA ASN A 84 -14.26 13.21 2.33
C ASN A 84 -12.93 12.65 1.83
N THR A 85 -11.85 13.35 2.17
CA THR A 85 -10.48 12.96 1.90
C THR A 85 -9.74 12.82 3.22
N TYR A 86 -9.00 11.73 3.36
CA TYR A 86 -8.40 11.29 4.62
C TYR A 86 -6.96 10.89 4.36
N ILE A 87 -6.03 11.34 5.20
CA ILE A 87 -4.63 10.92 5.09
C ILE A 87 -4.48 9.61 5.86
N ALA A 88 -4.28 8.52 5.12
CA ALA A 88 -4.11 7.19 5.70
C ALA A 88 -2.75 7.04 6.38
N ASP A 89 -1.69 7.55 5.74
CA ASP A 89 -0.32 7.33 6.19
C ASP A 89 0.65 8.33 5.59
N ILE A 90 1.68 8.67 6.35
CA ILE A 90 2.80 9.49 5.88
C ILE A 90 4.09 8.82 6.34
N LYS A 91 4.90 8.36 5.39
CA LYS A 91 6.20 7.73 5.67
C LYS A 91 7.32 8.60 5.15
N SER A 92 8.27 8.93 6.00
CA SER A 92 9.48 9.62 5.58
C SER A 92 10.54 9.55 6.66
N GLY A 93 11.78 9.30 6.26
CA GLY A 93 12.88 9.23 7.21
C GLY A 93 13.09 7.84 7.78
N SER A 94 14.34 7.57 8.16
CA SER A 94 14.72 6.34 8.84
C SER A 94 15.72 6.62 9.96
N VAL A 95 15.66 5.85 11.03
CA VAL A 95 16.63 5.89 12.13
C VAL A 95 17.49 4.63 12.02
N GLU A 96 18.72 4.79 11.54
CA GLU A 96 19.61 3.66 11.25
C GLU A 96 19.91 2.82 12.50
N GLU A 97 20.03 3.49 13.64
CA GLU A 97 20.27 2.85 14.94
C GLU A 97 19.10 1.97 15.40
N TRP A 98 17.97 1.96 14.68
CA TRP A 98 16.81 1.10 14.96
C TRP A 98 16.67 -0.05 13.95
N VAL A 99 17.61 -0.22 13.02
CA VAL A 99 17.59 -1.36 12.07
C VAL A 99 17.89 -2.66 12.83
N ILE A 100 16.91 -3.55 12.93
CA ILE A 100 17.08 -4.84 13.63
C ILE A 100 17.87 -5.83 12.77
N ILE A 101 17.45 -6.02 11.52
CA ILE A 101 18.04 -7.04 10.64
C ILE A 101 19.21 -6.44 9.86
N HIS A 102 20.42 -6.81 10.27
CA HIS A 102 21.67 -6.29 9.68
C HIS A 102 21.99 -6.96 8.34
N LYS A 103 22.66 -6.23 7.43
CA LYS A 103 23.09 -6.73 6.11
C LYS A 103 24.61 -6.62 5.95
N PRO A 104 25.34 -7.68 5.54
CA PRO A 104 24.87 -9.06 5.40
C PRO A 104 24.32 -9.61 6.73
N TYR A 105 23.45 -10.62 6.67
CA TYR A 105 22.75 -11.14 7.85
C TYR A 105 23.74 -11.54 8.95
N ASN A 106 23.53 -10.98 10.15
CA ASN A 106 24.32 -11.28 11.34
C ASN A 106 23.38 -11.55 12.52
N TYR A 107 23.30 -12.81 12.94
CA TYR A 107 22.41 -13.24 14.02
C TYR A 107 22.72 -12.54 15.34
N THR A 108 23.99 -12.53 15.76
CA THR A 108 24.42 -11.94 17.03
C THR A 108 24.09 -10.45 17.09
N GLN A 109 24.40 -9.69 16.03
CA GLN A 109 24.08 -8.27 15.95
C GLN A 109 22.58 -8.03 15.91
N SER A 110 21.82 -8.79 15.11
CA SER A 110 20.38 -8.61 14.97
C SER A 110 19.63 -8.92 16.27
N LYS A 111 20.05 -9.97 16.98
CA LYS A 111 19.50 -10.33 18.29
C LYS A 111 19.86 -9.31 19.36
N PHE A 112 21.14 -8.91 19.43
CA PHE A 112 21.57 -7.85 20.35
C PHE A 112 20.78 -6.56 20.12
N GLN A 113 20.58 -6.18 18.86
CA GLN A 113 19.84 -4.99 18.48
C GLN A 113 18.35 -5.10 18.87
N LEU A 114 17.71 -6.25 18.64
CA LEU A 114 16.34 -6.51 19.09
C LEU A 114 16.21 -6.32 20.61
N GLU A 115 17.10 -6.94 21.39
CA GLU A 115 17.12 -6.82 22.86
C GLU A 115 17.41 -5.39 23.32
N LYS A 116 18.33 -4.69 22.65
CA LYS A 116 18.64 -3.29 22.93
C LYS A 116 17.40 -2.40 22.74
N LEU A 117 16.75 -2.47 21.58
CA LEU A 117 15.56 -1.65 21.29
C LEU A 117 14.41 -1.95 22.24
N HIS A 118 14.26 -3.20 22.69
CA HIS A 118 13.24 -3.57 23.68
C HIS A 118 13.56 -2.96 25.06
N ARG A 119 14.80 -3.08 25.52
CA ARG A 119 15.26 -2.49 26.78
C ARG A 119 15.11 -0.96 26.81
N GLU A 120 15.34 -0.32 25.66
CA GLU A 120 15.15 1.12 25.43
C GLU A 120 13.68 1.51 25.20
N LYS A 121 12.75 0.53 25.22
CA LYS A 121 11.31 0.69 24.99
C LYS A 121 10.96 1.31 23.63
N ILE A 122 11.84 1.15 22.63
CA ILE A 122 11.61 1.59 21.25
C ILE A 122 10.64 0.64 20.54
N ILE A 123 10.63 -0.63 20.92
CA ILE A 123 9.72 -1.65 20.40
C ILE A 123 8.84 -2.24 21.50
N SER A 124 7.65 -2.72 21.12
CA SER A 124 6.70 -3.35 22.05
C SER A 124 7.15 -4.75 22.49
N ASP A 125 6.61 -5.22 23.62
CA ASP A 125 6.84 -6.59 24.09
C ASP A 125 6.39 -7.65 23.06
N GLU A 126 5.31 -7.35 22.31
CA GLU A 126 4.82 -8.21 21.26
C GLU A 126 5.84 -8.36 20.13
N LEU A 127 6.39 -7.23 19.64
CA LEU A 127 7.43 -7.25 18.61
C LEU A 127 8.69 -7.96 19.11
N PHE A 128 9.07 -7.73 20.37
CA PHE A 128 10.23 -8.38 20.98
C PHE A 128 10.06 -9.91 21.08
N ARG A 129 8.90 -10.39 21.57
CA ARG A 129 8.59 -11.82 21.64
C ARG A 129 8.61 -12.46 20.25
N GLU A 130 8.01 -11.79 19.27
CA GLU A 130 7.97 -12.29 17.90
C GLU A 130 9.35 -12.31 17.25
N GLY A 131 10.16 -11.27 17.47
CA GLY A 131 11.55 -11.21 17.01
C GLY A 131 12.41 -12.31 17.62
N THR A 132 12.26 -12.54 18.93
CA THR A 132 13.00 -13.61 19.64
C THR A 132 12.68 -14.99 19.09
N ARG A 133 11.43 -15.20 18.67
CA ARG A 133 10.97 -16.46 18.05
C ARG A 133 11.47 -16.65 16.63
N ARG A 134 11.57 -15.57 15.84
CA ARG A 134 11.82 -15.63 14.39
C ARG A 134 13.27 -15.39 13.99
N ILE A 135 14.04 -14.63 14.76
CA ILE A 135 15.46 -14.38 14.50
C ILE A 135 16.26 -15.62 14.92
N LYS A 136 16.82 -16.33 13.94
CA LYS A 136 17.56 -17.59 14.10
C LYS A 136 18.99 -17.45 13.61
N GLU A 137 19.89 -18.32 14.04
CA GLU A 137 21.29 -18.29 13.60
C GLU A 137 21.43 -18.57 12.10
N HIS A 138 20.63 -19.51 11.60
CA HIS A 138 20.62 -19.92 10.19
C HIS A 138 19.20 -19.83 9.63
N PRO A 139 18.67 -18.62 9.39
CA PRO A 139 17.36 -18.48 8.78
C PRO A 139 17.43 -18.97 7.33
N SER A 140 16.40 -19.67 6.89
CA SER A 140 16.18 -19.87 5.46
C SER A 140 16.07 -18.52 4.74
N LYS A 141 16.29 -18.51 3.42
CA LYS A 141 16.11 -17.30 2.61
C LYS A 141 14.72 -16.68 2.79
N LEU A 142 13.69 -17.51 2.92
CA LEU A 142 12.31 -17.07 3.17
C LEU A 142 12.18 -16.37 4.51
N GLU A 143 12.69 -16.99 5.57
CA GLU A 143 12.65 -16.41 6.92
C GLU A 143 13.40 -15.08 6.96
N LEU A 144 14.57 -14.98 6.30
CA LEU A 144 15.33 -13.74 6.24
C LEU A 144 14.55 -12.62 5.53
N LEU A 145 13.98 -12.89 4.35
CA LEU A 145 13.15 -11.91 3.64
C LEU A 145 11.92 -11.48 4.46
N ALA A 146 11.29 -12.43 5.17
CA ALA A 146 10.18 -12.14 6.06
C ALA A 146 10.61 -11.24 7.23
N LEU A 147 11.77 -11.52 7.84
CA LEU A 147 12.34 -10.72 8.92
C LEU A 147 12.63 -9.28 8.47
N GLU A 148 13.31 -9.10 7.33
CA GLU A 148 13.61 -7.77 6.78
C GLU A 148 12.33 -6.98 6.46
N ARG A 149 11.27 -7.67 6.04
CA ARG A 149 9.99 -7.03 5.72
C ARG A 149 9.25 -6.58 6.97
N ASP A 150 9.20 -7.42 7.99
CA ASP A 150 8.30 -7.26 9.14
C ASP A 150 8.94 -6.44 10.28
N PHE A 151 10.27 -6.49 10.44
CA PHE A 151 10.98 -5.82 11.54
C PHE A 151 11.61 -4.50 11.11
N ARG A 152 10.76 -3.50 10.86
CA ARG A 152 11.17 -2.16 10.40
C ARG A 152 10.76 -1.01 11.33
N PRO A 153 11.11 -1.05 12.63
CA PRO A 153 10.82 0.07 13.53
C PRO A 153 11.60 1.34 13.15
N ASN A 154 12.67 1.19 12.36
CA ASN A 154 13.48 2.28 11.84
C ASN A 154 12.71 3.22 10.88
N VAL A 155 11.62 2.77 10.24
CA VAL A 155 10.86 3.60 9.29
C VAL A 155 9.95 4.57 10.03
N ILE A 156 10.18 5.86 9.82
CA ILE A 156 9.43 6.90 10.55
C ILE A 156 8.10 7.21 9.85
N ARG A 157 7.02 7.05 10.62
CA ARG A 157 5.65 7.43 10.26
C ARG A 157 5.29 8.74 10.94
N TRP A 158 4.55 9.58 10.24
CA TRP A 158 4.20 10.93 10.69
C TRP A 158 2.69 11.10 10.79
N SER A 159 2.23 11.75 11.87
CA SER A 159 0.88 12.29 11.92
C SER A 159 0.79 13.62 11.18
N VAL A 160 -0.43 14.02 10.81
CA VAL A 160 -0.70 15.32 10.18
C VAL A 160 -0.21 16.49 11.06
N SER A 161 -0.44 16.42 12.38
CA SER A 161 -0.02 17.47 13.32
C SER A 161 1.51 17.57 13.43
N GLU A 162 2.22 16.45 13.40
CA GLU A 162 3.68 16.40 13.38
C GLU A 162 4.26 16.99 12.08
N ILE A 163 3.62 16.74 10.93
CA ILE A 163 3.99 17.40 9.67
C ILE A 163 3.83 18.92 9.80
N TYR A 164 2.72 19.41 10.35
CA TYR A 164 2.52 20.85 10.53
C TYR A 164 3.55 21.48 11.45
N ALA A 165 3.88 20.81 12.57
CA ALA A 165 4.99 21.20 13.44
C ALA A 165 6.34 21.16 12.72
N GLY A 166 6.52 20.23 11.78
CA GLY A 166 7.77 20.00 11.04
C GLY A 166 8.80 19.19 11.81
N SER A 167 8.41 18.63 12.95
CA SER A 167 9.22 17.75 13.77
C SER A 167 8.32 16.89 14.65
N LYS A 168 8.83 15.73 15.06
CA LYS A 168 8.23 14.89 16.08
C LYS A 168 9.24 14.49 17.14
N LYS A 169 8.73 14.03 18.28
CA LYS A 169 9.53 13.38 19.31
C LYS A 169 9.54 11.89 19.01
N LEU A 170 10.74 11.32 18.84
CA LEU A 170 10.94 9.89 18.71
C LEU A 170 10.65 9.19 20.05
N ILE A 171 10.51 7.86 20.00
CA ILE A 171 10.22 7.05 21.19
C ILE A 171 11.34 7.17 22.24
N ASP A 172 12.59 7.30 21.78
CA ASP A 172 13.77 7.54 22.64
C ASP A 172 13.90 9.00 23.14
N GLY A 173 12.95 9.86 22.79
CA GLY A 173 12.88 11.24 23.21
C GLY A 173 13.63 12.25 22.33
N ARG A 174 14.41 11.80 21.33
CA ARG A 174 15.09 12.71 20.39
C ARG A 174 14.07 13.48 19.55
N ARG A 175 14.43 14.69 19.15
CA ARG A 175 13.67 15.45 18.15
C ARG A 175 14.11 15.04 16.77
N PHE A 176 13.17 14.62 15.93
CA PHE A 176 13.40 14.27 14.54
C PHE A 176 12.60 15.21 13.63
N THR A 177 13.26 15.86 12.69
CA THR A 177 12.66 16.92 11.86
C THR A 177 12.37 16.43 10.44
N LEU A 178 11.50 17.14 9.71
CA LEU A 178 11.31 16.87 8.28
C LEU A 178 12.59 17.11 7.46
N TYR A 179 13.49 17.98 7.96
CA TYR A 179 14.79 18.19 7.37
C TYR A 179 15.64 16.92 7.42
N ASP A 180 15.63 16.22 8.56
CA ASP A 180 16.33 14.93 8.71
C ASP A 180 15.66 13.85 7.85
N ALA A 181 14.32 13.82 7.87
CA ALA A 181 13.52 12.80 7.18
C ALA A 181 13.66 12.84 5.66
N PHE A 182 13.75 14.02 5.04
CA PHE A 182 13.86 14.17 3.58
C PHE A 182 15.27 13.94 3.05
N GLN A 183 16.22 13.71 3.95
CA GLN A 183 17.61 13.37 3.62
C GLN A 183 17.97 11.92 3.96
N SER A 184 17.07 11.19 4.61
CA SER A 184 17.30 9.79 4.93
C SER A 184 17.20 8.92 3.66
N PRO A 185 17.90 7.77 3.62
CA PRO A 185 17.92 6.86 2.46
C PRO A 185 16.65 5.99 2.36
N ILE A 186 15.48 6.63 2.43
CA ILE A 186 14.18 5.98 2.27
C ILE A 186 13.24 6.90 1.49
N ILE A 187 12.37 6.31 0.68
CA ILE A 187 11.35 7.06 -0.04
C ILE A 187 10.40 7.80 0.91
N THR A 188 10.00 9.00 0.51
CA THR A 188 8.89 9.71 1.15
C THR A 188 7.59 9.29 0.47
N LYS A 189 6.58 8.89 1.23
CA LYS A 189 5.29 8.44 0.72
C LYS A 189 4.15 9.12 1.47
N LEU A 190 3.14 9.57 0.72
CA LEU A 190 1.87 10.07 1.23
C LEU A 190 0.76 9.16 0.71
N ASP A 191 0.01 8.55 1.63
CA ASP A 191 -1.16 7.71 1.34
C ASP A 191 -2.43 8.45 1.76
N VAL A 192 -3.39 8.50 0.85
CA VAL A 192 -4.65 9.25 0.96
C VAL A 192 -5.79 8.37 0.52
N VAL A 193 -6.90 8.40 1.25
CA VAL A 193 -8.17 7.81 0.83
C VAL A 193 -9.13 8.94 0.50
N SER A 194 -9.81 8.88 -0.63
CA SER A 194 -10.82 9.89 -0.97
C SER A 194 -12.06 9.27 -1.60
N TRP A 195 -13.20 9.91 -1.39
CA TRP A 195 -14.43 9.62 -2.11
C TRP A 195 -14.33 10.08 -3.57
N VAL A 196 -14.48 9.16 -4.52
CA VAL A 196 -14.26 9.40 -5.96
C VAL A 196 -15.46 8.92 -6.77
N GLN A 197 -15.75 9.66 -7.83
CA GLN A 197 -16.84 9.49 -8.80
C GLN A 197 -18.23 9.39 -8.18
N ASN A 198 -18.40 10.00 -7.00
CA ASN A 198 -19.60 9.85 -6.17
C ASN A 198 -19.99 8.39 -5.90
N ASN A 199 -19.01 7.48 -5.87
CA ASN A 199 -19.28 6.05 -5.90
C ASN A 199 -18.56 5.26 -4.79
N ARG A 200 -17.26 5.50 -4.61
CA ARG A 200 -16.45 4.72 -3.66
C ARG A 200 -15.29 5.50 -3.06
N PHE A 201 -14.86 5.10 -1.89
CA PHE A 201 -13.56 5.41 -1.34
C PHE A 201 -12.48 4.73 -2.18
N THR A 202 -11.41 5.46 -2.46
CA THR A 202 -10.32 4.98 -3.31
C THR A 202 -9.00 5.41 -2.70
N ASP A 203 -8.05 4.48 -2.67
CA ASP A 203 -6.69 4.70 -2.21
C ASP A 203 -5.85 5.42 -3.28
N PHE A 204 -5.10 6.41 -2.82
CA PHE A 204 -4.11 7.17 -3.58
C PHE A 204 -2.78 7.10 -2.84
N SER A 205 -1.73 6.68 -3.54
CA SER A 205 -0.37 6.65 -3.04
C SER A 205 0.51 7.56 -3.88
N MET A 206 1.18 8.53 -3.27
CA MET A 206 2.19 9.36 -3.94
C MET A 206 3.56 9.10 -3.31
N ILE A 207 4.51 8.64 -4.12
CA ILE A 207 5.91 8.48 -3.74
C ILE A 207 6.72 9.65 -4.29
N TYR A 208 7.52 10.30 -3.44
CA TYR A 208 8.37 11.43 -3.81
C TYR A 208 9.85 11.03 -3.79
N GLN A 209 10.54 11.27 -4.90
CA GLN A 209 12.00 11.31 -4.96
C GLN A 209 12.45 12.78 -5.01
N PHE A 210 13.16 13.22 -3.98
CA PHE A 210 13.68 14.58 -3.90
C PHE A 210 15.06 14.64 -4.54
N GLN A 211 15.27 15.59 -5.45
CA GLN A 211 16.56 15.82 -6.11
C GLN A 211 16.99 17.28 -5.96
N ASN A 212 18.27 17.51 -5.67
CA ASN A 212 18.88 18.84 -5.73
C ASN A 212 20.12 18.82 -6.63
N ASN A 213 20.15 19.69 -7.64
CA ASN A 213 21.22 19.74 -8.65
C ASN A 213 21.52 18.36 -9.27
N GLY A 214 20.46 17.58 -9.55
CA GLY A 214 20.55 16.23 -10.12
C GLY A 214 20.98 15.12 -9.16
N LYS A 215 21.23 15.40 -7.88
CA LYS A 215 21.56 14.40 -6.86
C LYS A 215 20.35 14.10 -5.98
N ASP A 216 20.13 12.81 -5.71
CA ASP A 216 19.07 12.36 -4.80
C ASP A 216 19.35 12.84 -3.37
N LEU A 217 18.33 13.42 -2.74
CA LEU A 217 18.34 13.78 -1.32
C LEU A 217 17.91 12.58 -0.47
N ASN A 218 16.97 11.78 -0.95
CA ASN A 218 16.46 10.58 -0.27
C ASN A 218 16.61 9.31 -1.13
N PRO A 219 17.83 8.77 -1.28
CA PRO A 219 18.10 7.60 -2.12
C PRO A 219 17.51 6.33 -1.49
N GLY A 220 16.22 6.08 -1.71
CA GLY A 220 15.48 4.96 -1.11
C GLY A 220 14.90 3.96 -2.10
N MET A 221 15.11 4.14 -3.41
CA MET A 221 14.59 3.21 -4.40
C MET A 221 15.50 1.98 -4.50
N SER A 222 14.94 0.81 -4.15
CA SER A 222 15.59 -0.48 -4.36
C SER A 222 15.60 -0.87 -5.84
N GLU A 223 16.48 -1.80 -6.18
CA GLU A 223 16.44 -2.43 -7.50
C GLU A 223 15.10 -3.14 -7.72
N ILE A 224 14.39 -2.72 -8.78
CA ILE A 224 13.01 -3.13 -9.05
C ILE A 224 12.88 -4.64 -9.22
N GLU A 225 13.76 -5.26 -10.01
CA GLU A 225 13.66 -6.69 -10.33
C GLU A 225 13.93 -7.60 -9.12
N PRO A 226 15.06 -7.47 -8.39
CA PRO A 226 15.28 -8.28 -7.19
C PRO A 226 14.13 -8.15 -6.20
N SER A 227 13.67 -6.92 -5.97
CA SER A 227 12.54 -6.67 -5.08
C SER A 227 11.27 -7.40 -5.55
N LEU A 228 10.93 -7.37 -6.83
CA LEU A 228 9.77 -8.09 -7.37
C LEU A 228 9.91 -9.61 -7.22
N ARG A 229 11.10 -10.17 -7.47
CA ARG A 229 11.36 -11.62 -7.33
C ARG A 229 11.23 -12.09 -5.88
N GLU A 230 11.79 -11.34 -4.94
CA GLU A 230 11.65 -11.61 -3.50
C GLU A 230 10.19 -11.55 -3.07
N ASN A 231 9.43 -10.56 -3.55
CA ASN A 231 8.00 -10.47 -3.27
C ASN A 231 7.22 -11.68 -3.82
N ILE A 232 7.52 -12.13 -5.05
CA ILE A 232 6.87 -13.32 -5.64
C ILE A 232 7.17 -14.56 -4.76
N PHE A 233 8.43 -14.75 -4.38
CA PHE A 233 8.86 -15.85 -3.54
C PHE A 233 8.16 -15.83 -2.16
N MET A 234 8.09 -14.67 -1.51
CA MET A 234 7.38 -14.51 -0.24
C MET A 234 5.90 -14.85 -0.37
N LEU A 235 5.21 -14.24 -1.34
CA LEU A 235 3.77 -14.40 -1.53
C LEU A 235 3.37 -15.82 -1.90
N HIS A 236 4.25 -16.57 -2.59
CA HIS A 236 4.08 -18.00 -2.84
C HIS A 236 3.93 -18.79 -1.54
N HIS A 237 4.85 -18.58 -0.59
CA HIS A 237 4.87 -19.30 0.67
C HIS A 237 3.77 -18.86 1.65
N GLU A 238 3.33 -17.61 1.54
CA GLU A 238 2.18 -17.10 2.30
C GLU A 238 0.83 -17.58 1.75
N GLY A 239 0.82 -18.28 0.60
CA GLY A 239 -0.41 -18.70 -0.08
C GLY A 239 -1.20 -17.53 -0.68
N ASN A 240 -0.59 -16.34 -0.79
CA ASN A 240 -1.25 -15.15 -1.35
C ASN A 240 -1.07 -15.09 -2.87
N TYR A 241 -1.62 -16.10 -3.56
CA TYR A 241 -1.36 -16.36 -4.96
C TYR A 241 -1.85 -15.25 -5.90
N PHE A 242 -2.91 -14.52 -5.53
CA PHE A 242 -3.39 -13.42 -6.37
C PHE A 242 -2.44 -12.22 -6.33
N LYS A 243 -1.98 -11.81 -5.14
CA LYS A 243 -0.94 -10.76 -5.03
C LYS A 243 0.36 -11.23 -5.67
N MET A 244 0.71 -12.52 -5.54
CA MET A 244 1.85 -13.11 -6.24
C MET A 244 1.73 -12.93 -7.75
N ALA A 245 0.58 -13.27 -8.34
CA ALA A 245 0.31 -13.07 -9.76
C ALA A 245 0.45 -11.59 -10.17
N LYS A 246 -0.03 -10.63 -9.36
CA LYS A 246 0.17 -9.20 -9.62
C LYS A 246 1.66 -8.83 -9.66
N ARG A 247 2.48 -9.39 -8.77
CA ARG A 247 3.94 -9.16 -8.77
C ARG A 247 4.62 -9.82 -9.97
N MET A 248 4.18 -11.01 -10.39
CA MET A 248 4.63 -11.65 -11.63
C MET A 248 4.28 -10.80 -12.86
N PHE A 249 3.08 -10.24 -12.92
CA PHE A 249 2.67 -9.34 -14.00
C PHE A 249 3.52 -8.07 -14.04
N ALA A 250 3.82 -7.47 -12.88
CA ALA A 250 4.70 -6.31 -12.80
C ALA A 250 6.13 -6.65 -13.29
N LEU A 251 6.66 -7.82 -12.93
CA LEU A 251 7.97 -8.29 -13.39
C LEU A 251 7.97 -8.56 -14.89
N ALA A 252 6.94 -9.24 -15.41
CA ALA A 252 6.77 -9.47 -16.84
C ALA A 252 6.69 -8.16 -17.63
N LYS A 253 5.99 -7.14 -17.10
CA LYS A 253 5.91 -5.80 -17.70
C LYS A 253 7.28 -5.14 -17.75
N TYR A 254 8.01 -5.16 -16.63
CA TYR A 254 9.38 -4.62 -16.55
C TYR A 254 10.32 -5.28 -17.56
N LYS A 255 10.21 -6.61 -17.72
CA LYS A 255 11.01 -7.41 -18.65
C LYS A 255 10.47 -7.47 -20.08
N LYS A 256 9.32 -6.84 -20.36
CA LYS A 256 8.63 -6.90 -21.67
C LYS A 256 8.26 -8.32 -22.11
N TYR A 257 7.94 -9.22 -21.18
CA TYR A 257 7.52 -10.60 -21.45
C TYR A 257 6.02 -10.66 -21.81
N ASN A 258 5.69 -10.27 -23.04
CA ASN A 258 4.30 -10.13 -23.50
C ASN A 258 3.47 -11.43 -23.37
N SER A 259 4.05 -12.60 -23.64
CA SER A 259 3.34 -13.88 -23.51
C SER A 259 2.88 -14.17 -22.08
N MET A 260 3.67 -13.77 -21.07
CA MET A 260 3.29 -13.91 -19.66
C MET A 260 2.19 -12.90 -19.30
N LEU A 261 2.25 -11.68 -19.84
CA LEU A 261 1.19 -10.68 -19.64
C LEU A 261 -0.15 -11.17 -20.19
N GLU A 262 -0.15 -11.74 -21.40
CA GLU A 262 -1.34 -12.30 -22.06
C GLU A 262 -1.97 -13.43 -21.25
N LYS A 263 -1.14 -14.30 -20.68
CA LYS A 263 -1.61 -15.38 -19.81
C LYS A 263 -2.10 -14.89 -18.44
N LEU A 264 -1.52 -13.83 -17.87
CA LEU A 264 -1.93 -13.34 -16.55
C LEU A 264 -3.14 -12.39 -16.60
N SER A 265 -3.33 -11.67 -17.70
CA SER A 265 -4.39 -10.65 -17.80
C SER A 265 -5.81 -11.16 -17.55
N PRO A 266 -6.23 -12.36 -18.01
CA PRO A 266 -7.57 -12.86 -17.76
C PRO A 266 -7.86 -13.06 -16.27
N LEU A 267 -6.86 -13.40 -15.46
CA LEU A 267 -7.02 -13.52 -14.00
C LEU A 267 -7.42 -12.19 -13.36
N PHE A 268 -6.84 -11.07 -13.82
CA PHE A 268 -7.11 -9.75 -13.25
C PHE A 268 -8.36 -9.08 -13.82
N ASN A 269 -8.79 -9.47 -15.03
CA ASN A 269 -9.96 -8.90 -15.71
C ASN A 269 -11.20 -9.80 -15.66
N GLY A 270 -11.09 -10.99 -15.07
CA GLY A 270 -12.19 -11.91 -14.84
C GLY A 270 -12.81 -11.77 -13.45
N ASP A 271 -13.57 -12.79 -13.05
CA ASP A 271 -14.29 -12.80 -11.77
C ASP A 271 -13.39 -12.72 -10.54
N VAL A 272 -12.18 -13.28 -10.60
CA VAL A 272 -11.21 -13.16 -9.51
C VAL A 272 -10.78 -11.70 -9.31
N GLY A 273 -10.65 -10.93 -10.40
CA GLY A 273 -10.41 -9.49 -10.34
C GLY A 273 -11.57 -8.71 -9.72
N ARG A 274 -12.82 -9.14 -9.94
CA ARG A 274 -14.00 -8.55 -9.27
C ARG A 274 -13.99 -8.79 -7.77
N LEU A 275 -13.69 -10.03 -7.34
CA LEU A 275 -13.47 -10.34 -5.92
C LEU A 275 -12.38 -9.44 -5.32
N TYR A 276 -11.29 -9.24 -6.05
CA TYR A 276 -10.16 -8.44 -5.59
C TYR A 276 -10.51 -6.97 -5.35
N ILE A 277 -11.35 -6.34 -6.20
CA ILE A 277 -11.79 -4.95 -5.96
C ILE A 277 -12.50 -4.87 -4.61
N VAL A 278 -13.52 -5.71 -4.39
CA VAL A 278 -14.31 -5.64 -3.16
C VAL A 278 -13.45 -5.98 -1.95
N TYR A 279 -12.54 -6.96 -2.07
CA TYR A 279 -11.53 -7.23 -1.04
C TYR A 279 -10.64 -6.02 -0.73
N GLY A 280 -10.24 -5.26 -1.76
CA GLY A 280 -9.46 -4.03 -1.62
C GLY A 280 -10.25 -2.95 -0.90
N ASP A 281 -11.47 -2.67 -1.36
CA ASP A 281 -12.35 -1.64 -0.81
C ASP A 281 -12.72 -1.93 0.66
N ILE A 282 -12.93 -3.20 1.04
CA ILE A 282 -13.10 -3.58 2.45
C ILE A 282 -11.86 -3.20 3.27
N GLY A 283 -10.65 -3.41 2.73
CA GLY A 283 -9.42 -2.99 3.39
C GLY A 283 -9.31 -1.48 3.55
N THR A 284 -9.75 -0.71 2.56
CA THR A 284 -9.82 0.75 2.61
C THR A 284 -10.80 1.20 3.70
N LEU A 285 -12.00 0.61 3.76
CA LEU A 285 -13.00 0.91 4.79
C LEU A 285 -12.52 0.54 6.20
N GLU A 286 -11.91 -0.64 6.38
CA GLU A 286 -11.30 -1.03 7.66
C GLU A 286 -10.29 0.03 8.13
N SER A 287 -9.39 0.46 7.24
CA SER A 287 -8.39 1.47 7.57
C SER A 287 -9.04 2.81 7.93
N LEU A 288 -10.00 3.28 7.15
CA LEU A 288 -10.74 4.52 7.42
C LEU A 288 -11.44 4.46 8.76
N ILE A 289 -12.20 3.40 9.02
CA ILE A 289 -12.94 3.23 10.26
C ILE A 289 -11.96 3.13 11.43
N GLU A 290 -10.86 2.38 11.32
CA GLU A 290 -9.88 2.21 12.40
C GLU A 290 -9.10 3.49 12.74
N THR A 291 -8.79 4.32 11.75
CA THR A 291 -7.88 5.47 11.93
C THR A 291 -8.59 6.81 12.04
N HIS A 292 -9.80 6.93 11.50
CA HIS A 292 -10.54 8.18 11.43
C HIS A 292 -11.87 8.06 12.18
N GLY A 293 -12.07 8.92 13.19
CA GLY A 293 -13.29 8.90 14.00
C GLY A 293 -14.53 9.47 13.31
N ILE A 294 -14.35 10.34 12.29
CA ILE A 294 -15.45 11.03 11.61
C ILE A 294 -15.35 10.73 10.10
N VAL A 295 -16.04 9.68 9.68
CA VAL A 295 -16.29 9.35 8.28
C VAL A 295 -17.80 9.41 8.05
N SER A 296 -18.23 9.92 6.89
CA SER A 296 -19.67 10.06 6.58
C SER A 296 -20.35 8.68 6.60
N PRO A 297 -21.27 8.41 7.55
CA PRO A 297 -21.90 7.08 7.66
C PRO A 297 -22.66 6.70 6.39
N SER A 298 -23.39 7.65 5.81
CA SER A 298 -24.15 7.40 4.57
C SER A 298 -23.26 7.00 3.38
N LYS A 299 -22.00 7.44 3.33
CA LYS A 299 -21.05 7.00 2.29
C LYS A 299 -20.50 5.61 2.56
N ILE A 300 -20.26 5.27 3.82
CA ILE A 300 -19.86 3.91 4.23
C ILE A 300 -20.99 2.94 3.86
N ASP A 301 -22.22 3.24 4.28
CA ASP A 301 -23.40 2.41 4.02
C ASP A 301 -23.61 2.22 2.52
N PHE A 302 -23.54 3.32 1.75
CA PHE A 302 -23.65 3.27 0.29
C PHE A 302 -22.57 2.37 -0.32
N GLU A 303 -21.31 2.53 0.05
CA GLU A 303 -20.23 1.74 -0.55
C GLU A 303 -20.34 0.25 -0.23
N ILE A 304 -20.72 -0.09 0.99
CA ILE A 304 -20.93 -1.47 1.43
C ILE A 304 -22.11 -2.09 0.69
N ASP A 305 -23.22 -1.37 0.51
CA ASP A 305 -24.34 -1.83 -0.32
C ASP A 305 -23.90 -2.10 -1.77
N GLN A 306 -23.07 -1.22 -2.36
CA GLN A 306 -22.51 -1.41 -3.69
C GLN A 306 -21.59 -2.64 -3.83
N PHE A 307 -21.17 -3.30 -2.74
CA PHE A 307 -20.47 -4.58 -2.84
C PHE A 307 -21.34 -5.65 -3.51
N LYS A 308 -22.65 -5.69 -3.22
CA LYS A 308 -23.55 -6.69 -3.81
C LYS A 308 -23.58 -6.60 -5.32
N GLY A 309 -23.79 -5.40 -5.87
CA GLY A 309 -23.83 -5.19 -7.33
C GLY A 309 -22.52 -5.57 -8.03
N ARG A 310 -21.38 -5.40 -7.35
CA ARG A 310 -20.06 -5.79 -7.88
C ARG A 310 -19.79 -7.29 -7.81
N LEU A 311 -20.44 -7.99 -6.88
CA LEU A 311 -20.28 -9.42 -6.65
C LEU A 311 -21.33 -10.29 -7.35
N SER A 312 -22.53 -9.76 -7.65
CA SER A 312 -23.71 -10.51 -8.12
C SER A 312 -23.58 -11.23 -9.47
N ASN A 313 -22.52 -10.97 -10.23
CA ASN A 313 -22.31 -11.53 -11.57
C ASN A 313 -21.06 -12.43 -11.65
N ILE A 314 -20.56 -12.89 -10.51
CA ILE A 314 -19.42 -13.80 -10.42
C ILE A 314 -19.89 -15.23 -10.65
N ARG A 315 -19.24 -15.93 -11.59
CA ARG A 315 -19.61 -17.28 -12.04
C ARG A 315 -18.71 -18.38 -11.47
N LEU A 316 -17.93 -18.04 -10.45
CA LEU A 316 -17.01 -18.97 -9.80
C LEU A 316 -17.78 -19.91 -8.85
N GLU A 317 -17.72 -21.21 -9.09
CA GLU A 317 -18.51 -22.23 -8.36
C GLU A 317 -18.45 -22.14 -6.83
N LYS A 318 -17.24 -22.06 -6.25
CA LYS A 318 -17.02 -21.90 -4.81
C LYS A 318 -17.47 -20.54 -4.29
N TYR A 319 -17.50 -19.50 -5.13
CA TYR A 319 -18.09 -18.23 -4.73
C TYR A 319 -19.62 -18.38 -4.65
N ILE A 320 -20.25 -19.00 -5.65
CA ILE A 320 -21.72 -19.22 -5.67
C ILE A 320 -22.16 -19.97 -4.40
N SER A 321 -21.38 -20.96 -3.93
CA SER A 321 -21.68 -21.67 -2.69
C SER A 321 -21.58 -20.80 -1.41
N HIS A 322 -20.87 -19.67 -1.44
CA HIS A 322 -20.72 -18.73 -0.32
C HIS A 322 -21.50 -17.43 -0.53
N GLU A 323 -22.13 -17.21 -1.69
CA GLU A 323 -22.75 -15.94 -2.06
C GLU A 323 -23.82 -15.51 -1.06
N HIS A 324 -24.65 -16.45 -0.62
CA HIS A 324 -25.67 -16.17 0.38
C HIS A 324 -25.07 -15.67 1.71
N GLU A 325 -24.06 -16.36 2.26
CA GLU A 325 -23.36 -15.92 3.47
C GLU A 325 -22.73 -14.54 3.28
N ILE A 326 -22.10 -14.30 2.13
CA ILE A 326 -21.47 -13.02 1.81
C ILE A 326 -22.52 -11.90 1.81
N PHE A 327 -23.67 -12.11 1.18
CA PHE A 327 -24.74 -11.11 1.12
C PHE A 327 -25.39 -10.87 2.48
N GLU A 328 -25.57 -11.91 3.29
CA GLU A 328 -26.04 -11.76 4.67
C GLU A 328 -25.08 -10.91 5.52
N LEU A 329 -23.76 -11.09 5.36
CA LEU A 329 -22.77 -10.26 6.05
C LEU A 329 -22.85 -8.80 5.60
N ILE A 330 -23.06 -8.55 4.30
CA ILE A 330 -23.24 -7.19 3.77
C ILE A 330 -24.53 -6.57 4.31
N ASP A 331 -25.65 -7.28 4.26
CA ASP A 331 -26.95 -6.81 4.77
C ASP A 331 -26.88 -6.46 6.26
N ARG A 332 -26.24 -7.31 7.06
CA ARG A 332 -26.05 -7.04 8.48
C ARG A 332 -25.31 -5.74 8.75
N ILE A 333 -24.38 -5.34 7.87
CA ILE A 333 -23.69 -4.05 8.00
C ILE A 333 -24.58 -2.89 7.51
N VAL A 334 -25.28 -3.05 6.40
CA VAL A 334 -26.11 -1.96 5.82
C VAL A 334 -27.36 -1.67 6.66
N ASP A 335 -28.00 -2.70 7.22
CA ASP A 335 -29.17 -2.56 8.10
C ASP A 335 -28.83 -1.90 9.46
N ALA A 336 -27.55 -1.58 9.69
CA ALA A 336 -27.01 -1.19 10.96
C ALA A 336 -27.29 0.27 11.35
N ARG A 337 -28.53 0.56 11.75
CA ARG A 337 -28.78 1.63 12.73
C ARG A 337 -28.27 1.30 14.15
N LYS A 338 -27.62 0.14 14.35
CA LYS A 338 -27.33 -0.44 15.68
C LYS A 338 -25.93 -1.05 15.88
N LEU A 339 -25.09 -1.19 14.85
CA LEU A 339 -23.77 -1.79 15.05
C LEU A 339 -22.81 -0.79 15.68
N THR A 340 -22.01 -1.25 16.64
CA THR A 340 -20.83 -0.51 17.05
C THR A 340 -19.75 -0.60 15.97
N ARG A 341 -18.81 0.33 16.04
CA ARG A 341 -17.64 0.36 15.16
C ARG A 341 -16.86 -0.97 15.18
N GLU A 342 -16.69 -1.55 16.36
CA GLU A 342 -15.98 -2.81 16.57
C GLU A 342 -16.71 -3.98 15.89
N GLN A 343 -18.04 -4.03 16.03
CA GLN A 343 -18.86 -5.06 15.39
C GLN A 343 -18.82 -4.94 13.86
N MET A 344 -18.87 -3.72 13.32
CA MET A 344 -18.73 -3.49 11.88
C MET A 344 -17.36 -3.97 11.38
N LEU A 345 -16.27 -3.63 12.10
CA LEU A 345 -14.92 -4.09 11.76
C LEU A 345 -14.78 -5.61 11.82
N GLU A 346 -15.41 -6.27 12.78
CA GLU A 346 -15.41 -7.74 12.87
C GLU A 346 -16.08 -8.39 11.66
N ILE A 347 -17.25 -7.87 11.24
CA ILE A 347 -17.97 -8.39 10.07
C ILE A 347 -17.16 -8.14 8.79
N LEU A 348 -16.59 -6.94 8.62
CA LEU A 348 -15.70 -6.62 7.50
C LEU A 348 -14.49 -7.56 7.43
N LYS A 349 -13.84 -7.85 8.58
CA LYS A 349 -12.72 -8.79 8.67
C LYS A 349 -13.12 -10.22 8.27
N LYS A 350 -14.32 -10.66 8.68
CA LYS A 350 -14.87 -11.96 8.28
C LYS A 350 -15.10 -12.01 6.76
N LEU A 351 -15.77 -11.00 6.21
CA LEU A 351 -16.03 -10.90 4.77
C LEU A 351 -14.72 -10.88 3.96
N LYS A 352 -13.75 -10.06 4.37
CA LYS A 352 -12.42 -9.96 3.76
C LYS A 352 -11.69 -11.31 3.76
N THR A 353 -11.79 -12.08 4.85
CA THR A 353 -11.20 -13.41 4.96
C THR A 353 -11.80 -14.39 3.95
N ILE A 354 -13.13 -14.42 3.83
CA ILE A 354 -13.84 -15.26 2.85
C ILE A 354 -13.37 -14.92 1.43
N LEU A 355 -13.40 -13.64 1.05
CA LEU A 355 -12.97 -13.20 -0.29
C LEU A 355 -11.49 -13.50 -0.55
N SER A 356 -10.61 -13.29 0.44
CA SER A 356 -9.18 -13.59 0.34
C SER A 356 -8.91 -15.07 0.04
N ASN A 357 -9.63 -15.97 0.72
CA ASN A 357 -9.50 -17.40 0.55
C ASN A 357 -9.98 -17.85 -0.83
N LEU A 358 -11.14 -17.37 -1.27
CA LEU A 358 -11.68 -17.64 -2.61
C LEU A 358 -10.69 -17.16 -3.69
N MET A 359 -10.30 -15.89 -3.62
CA MET A 359 -9.40 -15.26 -4.58
C MET A 359 -8.06 -15.99 -4.67
N SER A 360 -7.44 -16.33 -3.53
CA SER A 360 -6.16 -17.03 -3.50
C SER A 360 -6.27 -18.46 -4.02
N GLY A 361 -7.35 -19.17 -3.69
CA GLY A 361 -7.63 -20.51 -4.20
C GLY A 361 -7.77 -20.53 -5.73
N TYR A 362 -8.57 -19.62 -6.29
CA TYR A 362 -8.75 -19.50 -7.73
C TYR A 362 -7.48 -19.04 -8.46
N ALA A 363 -6.74 -18.09 -7.89
CA ALA A 363 -5.47 -17.66 -8.45
C ALA A 363 -4.45 -18.81 -8.50
N LYS A 364 -4.38 -19.64 -7.44
CA LYS A 364 -3.52 -20.83 -7.42
C LYS A 364 -3.87 -21.79 -8.56
N GLN A 365 -5.15 -22.14 -8.67
CA GLN A 365 -5.64 -23.05 -9.71
C GLN A 365 -5.31 -22.51 -11.10
N TYR A 366 -5.61 -21.24 -11.36
CA TYR A 366 -5.34 -20.59 -12.63
C TYR A 366 -3.85 -20.62 -13.01
N LEU A 367 -2.96 -20.33 -12.05
CA LEU A 367 -1.51 -20.35 -12.28
C LEU A 367 -0.98 -21.76 -12.57
N LEU A 368 -1.59 -22.80 -12.01
CA LEU A 368 -1.25 -24.20 -12.31
C LEU A 368 -1.72 -24.58 -13.73
N GLU A 369 -2.98 -24.28 -14.07
CA GLU A 369 -3.57 -24.57 -15.38
C GLU A 369 -2.81 -23.88 -16.53
N THR A 370 -2.38 -22.63 -16.30
CA THR A 370 -1.62 -21.84 -17.28
C THR A 370 -0.10 -22.14 -17.28
N ARG A 371 0.35 -23.05 -16.41
CA ARG A 371 1.76 -23.41 -16.20
C ARG A 371 2.65 -22.20 -15.90
N LEU A 372 2.12 -21.28 -15.09
CA LEU A 372 2.83 -20.08 -14.63
C LEU A 372 3.26 -20.16 -13.17
N MET A 373 2.76 -21.14 -12.40
CA MET A 373 3.18 -21.34 -11.02
C MET A 373 4.70 -21.51 -10.93
N PRO A 374 5.43 -20.64 -10.20
CA PRO A 374 6.87 -20.79 -10.02
C PRO A 374 7.20 -22.10 -9.29
N THR A 375 8.27 -22.76 -9.72
CA THR A 375 8.90 -23.88 -9.00
C THR A 375 10.14 -23.37 -8.28
N TYR A 376 10.23 -23.59 -6.97
CA TYR A 376 11.35 -23.14 -6.13
C TYR A 376 12.10 -24.31 -5.52
#